data_AF-A0A142WTK3-F1
#
_entry.id   AF-A0A142WTK3-F1
#
_cell.length_a   1.000
_cell.length_b   1.000
_cell.length_c   1.000
_cell.angle_alpha   90.00
_cell.angle_beta   90.00
_cell.angle_gamma   90.00
#
_symmetry.space_group_name_H-M   'P 1'
#
loop_
_entity.id
_entity.type
_entity.pdbx_description
1 polymer ?
#
loop_
_entity_poly.entity_id
_entity_poly.type
_entity_poly.pdbx_seq_one_letter_code
_entity_poly.pdbx_strand_id
1 'polypeptide(L)'
;MHRNRLTIALSLVLLLLSMRLAPAILMQLMGPSFHMIRFPYLWNFTPLFAVCLYGGAVLRPRWMGFAIPLVAQVLGDIVFGLMSGEVWQAFSMSTLVNYILVGFAVVVGTTLQPRPALGRLFGTGAGVAIGHFLVSNLAVWGLTKWYPHSLEGLAECFAQALPFFPTTVISTLFFSYLLFYSFVPDHEAAPAPEAESFV
;
A
#
# COMPACT_ATOMS: atom_id res chain seq x y z
N MET A 1 3.41 -0.98 28.25
CA MET A 1 2.24 -1.81 27.85
C MET A 1 2.62 -2.65 26.64
N HIS A 2 2.74 -3.96 26.79
CA HIS A 2 3.01 -4.87 25.67
C HIS A 2 1.70 -5.07 24.88
N ARG A 3 1.49 -4.31 23.80
CA ARG A 3 0.31 -4.49 22.93
C ARG A 3 0.35 -5.90 22.34
N ASN A 4 -0.76 -6.63 22.45
CA ASN A 4 -0.88 -7.96 21.85
C ASN A 4 -0.65 -7.88 20.33
N ARG A 5 0.25 -8.71 19.82
CA ARG A 5 0.60 -8.78 18.38
C ARG A 5 -0.63 -9.02 17.51
N LEU A 6 -1.56 -9.83 17.99
CA LEU A 6 -2.83 -10.08 17.32
C LEU A 6 -3.65 -8.80 17.18
N THR A 7 -3.73 -7.99 18.24
CA THR A 7 -4.45 -6.70 18.21
C THR A 7 -3.83 -5.75 17.19
N ILE A 8 -2.50 -5.64 17.14
CA ILE A 8 -1.82 -4.81 16.13
C ILE A 8 -2.16 -5.28 14.71
N ALA A 9 -2.03 -6.58 14.46
CA ALA A 9 -2.32 -7.15 13.14
C ALA A 9 -3.77 -6.90 12.72
N LEU A 10 -4.73 -7.18 13.61
CA LEU A 10 -6.15 -6.95 13.35
C LEU A 10 -6.46 -5.47 13.11
N SER A 11 -5.91 -4.55 13.92
CA SER A 11 -6.09 -3.11 13.72
C SER A 11 -5.56 -2.65 12.37
N LEU A 12 -4.40 -3.14 11.94
CA LEU A 12 -3.83 -2.78 10.63
C LEU A 12 -4.66 -3.37 9.48
N VAL A 13 -5.09 -4.63 9.57
CA VAL A 13 -5.97 -5.25 8.57
C VAL A 13 -7.29 -4.49 8.46
N LEU A 14 -7.94 -4.17 9.58
CA LEU A 14 -9.20 -3.42 9.60
C LEU A 14 -9.03 -1.99 9.05
N LEU A 15 -7.93 -1.32 9.38
CA LEU A 15 -7.60 -0.01 8.80
C LEU A 15 -7.45 -0.09 7.28
N LEU A 16 -6.72 -1.09 6.78
CA LEU A 16 -6.52 -1.28 5.34
C LEU A 16 -7.84 -1.63 4.63
N LEU A 17 -8.65 -2.51 5.21
CA LEU A 17 -9.94 -2.89 4.65
C LEU A 17 -10.91 -1.70 4.62
N SER A 18 -11.02 -0.94 5.71
CA SER A 18 -11.93 0.21 5.76
C SER A 18 -11.58 1.27 4.71
N MET A 19 -10.30 1.63 4.58
CA MET A 19 -9.83 2.60 3.57
C MET A 19 -9.97 2.08 2.13
N ARG A 20 -9.87 0.76 1.91
CA ARG A 20 -10.04 0.16 0.59
C ARG A 20 -11.51 0.05 0.18
N LEU A 21 -12.40 -0.28 1.12
CA LEU A 21 -13.83 -0.51 0.82
C LEU A 21 -14.64 0.79 0.79
N ALA A 22 -14.23 1.84 1.52
CA ALA A 22 -14.89 3.14 1.49
C ALA A 22 -15.10 3.72 0.07
N PRO A 23 -14.07 3.80 -0.81
CA PRO A 23 -14.27 4.29 -2.17
C PRO A 23 -15.19 3.39 -3.00
N ALA A 24 -15.11 2.06 -2.82
CA ALA A 24 -15.95 1.10 -3.54
C ALA A 24 -17.43 1.23 -3.18
N ILE A 25 -17.72 1.37 -1.88
CA ILE A 25 -19.08 1.59 -1.38
C ILE A 25 -19.61 2.92 -1.92
N LEU A 26 -18.81 3.98 -1.87
CA LEU A 26 -19.17 5.29 -2.40
C LEU A 26 -19.54 5.22 -3.89
N MET A 27 -18.74 4.54 -4.71
CA MET A 27 -19.01 4.37 -6.14
C MET A 27 -20.36 3.67 -6.39
N GLN A 28 -20.68 2.62 -5.62
CA GLN A 28 -21.95 1.91 -5.75
C GLN A 28 -23.15 2.76 -5.36
N LEU A 29 -23.03 3.56 -4.30
CA LEU A 29 -24.10 4.45 -3.85
C LEU A 29 -24.38 5.59 -4.86
N MET A 30 -23.34 6.07 -5.54
CA MET A 30 -23.48 7.17 -6.51
C MET A 30 -23.98 6.72 -7.89
N GLY A 31 -23.98 5.40 -8.15
CA GLY A 31 -24.55 4.81 -9.35
C GLY A 31 -23.74 5.06 -10.63
N PRO A 32 -24.30 4.68 -11.81
CA PRO A 32 -23.56 4.61 -13.07
C PRO A 32 -23.17 5.96 -13.67
N SER A 33 -23.74 7.08 -13.20
CA SER A 33 -23.38 8.43 -13.68
C SER A 33 -22.16 9.02 -12.94
N PHE A 34 -21.53 8.23 -12.07
CA PHE A 34 -20.44 8.67 -11.23
C PHE A 34 -19.11 8.77 -12.00
N HIS A 35 -18.51 9.96 -12.00
CA HIS A 35 -17.20 10.20 -12.58
C HIS A 35 -16.14 10.41 -11.50
N MET A 36 -15.29 9.40 -11.27
CA MET A 36 -14.27 9.40 -10.21
C MET A 36 -13.38 10.65 -10.24
N ILE A 37 -12.84 11.01 -11.41
CA ILE A 37 -11.90 12.12 -11.56
C ILE A 37 -12.51 13.47 -11.15
N ARG A 38 -13.82 13.67 -11.38
CA ARG A 38 -14.50 14.95 -11.11
C ARG A 38 -15.02 15.06 -9.68
N PHE A 39 -15.12 13.94 -8.97
CA PHE A 39 -15.65 13.91 -7.62
C PHE A 39 -14.55 14.26 -6.61
N PRO A 40 -14.77 15.20 -5.68
CA PRO A 40 -13.75 15.66 -4.72
C PRO A 40 -13.54 14.64 -3.60
N TYR A 41 -12.98 13.48 -3.95
CA TYR A 41 -12.62 12.40 -3.04
C TYR A 41 -11.15 12.06 -3.21
N LEU A 42 -10.48 11.75 -2.09
CA LEU A 42 -9.08 11.38 -2.08
C LEU A 42 -8.91 9.91 -2.50
N TRP A 43 -9.12 9.64 -3.79
CA TRP A 43 -8.91 8.31 -4.36
C TRP A 43 -7.48 7.82 -4.13
N ASN A 44 -7.32 6.55 -3.81
CA ASN A 44 -6.03 5.94 -3.41
C ASN A 44 -5.39 6.53 -2.14
N PHE A 45 -6.13 7.28 -1.32
CA PHE A 45 -5.64 7.68 0.00
C PHE A 45 -5.71 6.49 0.96
N THR A 46 -4.66 5.67 0.98
CA THR A 46 -4.59 4.44 1.77
C THR A 46 -3.25 4.32 2.50
N PRO A 47 -3.22 3.70 3.70
CA PRO A 47 -2.00 3.40 4.42
C PRO A 47 -1.25 2.18 3.86
N LEU A 48 -1.68 1.57 2.75
CA LEU A 48 -1.14 0.29 2.25
C LEU A 48 0.39 0.25 2.17
N PHE A 49 1.03 1.15 1.43
CA PHE A 49 2.49 1.14 1.30
C PHE A 49 3.21 1.53 2.60
N ALA A 50 2.61 2.41 3.40
CA ALA A 50 3.15 2.74 4.71
C ALA A 50 3.16 1.51 5.65
N VAL A 51 2.08 0.71 5.64
CA VAL A 51 2.00 -0.55 6.39
C VAL A 51 2.99 -1.58 5.85
N CYS A 52 3.22 -1.63 4.54
CA CYS A 52 4.23 -2.51 3.96
C CYS A 52 5.64 -2.14 4.44
N LEU A 53 6.01 -0.85 4.34
CA LEU A 53 7.30 -0.34 4.80
C LEU A 53 7.51 -0.58 6.30
N TYR A 54 6.49 -0.26 7.10
CA TYR A 54 6.48 -0.50 8.54
C TYR A 54 6.57 -2.00 8.88
N GLY A 55 5.88 -2.84 8.11
CA GLY A 55 5.89 -4.29 8.25
C GLY A 55 7.27 -4.90 8.03
N GLY A 56 8.00 -4.42 7.02
CA GLY A 56 9.37 -4.84 6.77
C GLY A 56 10.36 -4.37 7.83
N ALA A 57 10.24 -3.12 8.27
CA ALA A 57 11.17 -2.51 9.22
C ALA A 57 10.96 -3.00 10.66
N VAL A 58 9.72 -2.93 11.15
CA VAL A 58 9.38 -2.99 12.58
C VAL A 58 8.74 -4.31 12.99
N LEU A 59 7.77 -4.82 12.22
CA LEU A 59 6.95 -5.95 12.70
C LEU A 59 7.76 -7.24 12.87
N ARG A 60 7.50 -7.94 13.99
CA ARG A 60 8.07 -9.26 14.31
C ARG A 60 6.97 -10.21 14.80
N PRO A 61 6.98 -11.48 14.35
CA PRO A 61 7.86 -12.11 13.36
C PRO A 61 7.71 -11.54 11.93
N ARG A 62 8.77 -11.66 11.10
CA ARG A 62 8.87 -11.00 9.79
C ARG A 62 7.74 -11.36 8.82
N TRP A 63 7.18 -12.57 8.91
CA TRP A 63 6.07 -12.98 8.05
C TRP A 63 4.81 -12.11 8.23
N MET A 64 4.61 -11.50 9.41
CA MET A 64 3.48 -10.60 9.65
C MET A 64 3.50 -9.38 8.74
N GLY A 65 4.70 -8.87 8.40
CA GLY A 65 4.86 -7.75 7.49
C GLY A 65 4.32 -8.03 6.09
N PHE A 66 4.36 -9.30 5.65
CA PHE A 66 3.76 -9.74 4.39
C PHE A 66 2.28 -10.09 4.55
N ALA A 67 1.94 -10.86 5.58
CA ALA A 67 0.58 -11.37 5.77
C ALA A 67 -0.44 -10.25 5.94
N ILE A 68 -0.14 -9.22 6.73
CA ILE A 68 -1.09 -8.13 7.02
C ILE A 68 -1.55 -7.40 5.74
N PRO A 69 -0.66 -6.80 4.93
CA PRO A 69 -1.09 -6.08 3.74
C PRO A 69 -1.68 -7.02 2.68
N LEU A 70 -1.11 -8.21 2.46
CA LEU A 70 -1.61 -9.15 1.45
C LEU A 70 -3.00 -9.70 1.80
N VAL A 71 -3.23 -10.11 3.05
CA VAL A 71 -4.56 -10.58 3.50
C VAL A 71 -5.58 -9.46 3.37
N ALA A 72 -5.26 -8.24 3.81
CA ALA A 72 -6.17 -7.11 3.66
C ALA A 72 -6.48 -6.83 2.18
N GLN A 73 -5.49 -6.96 1.29
CA GLN A 73 -5.68 -6.75 -0.14
C GLN A 73 -6.61 -7.79 -0.76
N VAL A 74 -6.33 -9.08 -0.52
CA VAL A 74 -7.11 -10.21 -1.03
C VAL A 74 -8.55 -10.16 -0.51
N LEU A 75 -8.74 -9.94 0.80
CA LEU A 75 -10.08 -9.82 1.38
C LEU A 75 -10.83 -8.64 0.78
N GLY A 76 -10.16 -7.50 0.58
CA GLY A 76 -10.77 -6.34 -0.06
C GLY A 76 -11.17 -6.60 -1.52
N ASP A 77 -10.35 -7.33 -2.27
CA ASP A 77 -10.64 -7.74 -3.65
C ASP A 77 -11.81 -8.72 -3.74
N ILE A 78 -11.90 -9.68 -2.79
CA ILE A 78 -13.04 -10.58 -2.68
C ILE A 78 -14.32 -9.80 -2.39
N VAL A 79 -14.30 -8.92 -1.38
CA VAL A 79 -15.48 -8.12 -1.03
C VAL A 79 -15.89 -7.22 -2.19
N PHE A 80 -14.94 -6.54 -2.84
CA PHE A 80 -15.21 -5.72 -4.01
C PHE A 80 -15.85 -6.54 -5.13
N GLY A 81 -15.27 -7.68 -5.47
CA GLY A 81 -15.77 -8.58 -6.50
C GLY A 81 -17.15 -9.16 -6.20
N LEU A 82 -17.46 -9.42 -4.93
CA LEU A 82 -18.78 -9.87 -4.50
C LEU A 82 -19.82 -8.75 -4.64
N MET A 83 -19.45 -7.50 -4.33
CA MET A 83 -20.34 -6.36 -4.48
C MET A 83 -20.57 -5.99 -5.96
N SER A 84 -19.56 -6.15 -6.82
CA SER A 84 -19.69 -5.88 -8.26
C SER A 84 -20.35 -7.02 -9.04
N GLY A 85 -20.46 -8.22 -8.47
CA GLY A 85 -20.94 -9.43 -9.14
C GLY A 85 -19.89 -10.12 -10.02
N GLU A 86 -18.65 -9.62 -10.05
CA GLU A 86 -17.58 -10.07 -10.95
C GLU A 86 -16.30 -10.46 -10.19
N VAL A 87 -16.42 -11.37 -9.22
CA VAL A 87 -15.30 -11.82 -8.35
C VAL A 87 -14.06 -12.23 -9.14
N TRP A 88 -14.23 -12.88 -10.29
CA TRP A 88 -13.10 -13.38 -11.09
C TRP A 88 -12.29 -12.27 -11.77
N GLN A 89 -12.90 -11.11 -12.05
CA GLN A 89 -12.15 -9.96 -12.57
C GLN A 89 -11.20 -9.37 -11.54
N ALA A 90 -11.48 -9.57 -10.25
CA ALA A 90 -10.60 -9.13 -9.17
C ALA A 90 -9.24 -9.84 -9.22
N PHE A 91 -9.13 -11.03 -9.83
CA PHE A 91 -7.90 -11.84 -9.90
C PHE A 91 -7.27 -11.91 -11.30
N SER A 92 -7.26 -10.78 -12.01
CA SER A 92 -6.56 -10.64 -13.29
C SER A 92 -5.02 -10.72 -13.17
N MET A 93 -4.32 -10.93 -14.29
CA MET A 93 -2.86 -10.87 -14.34
C MET A 93 -2.31 -9.52 -13.87
N SER A 94 -2.98 -8.41 -14.19
CA SER A 94 -2.62 -7.08 -13.66
C SER A 94 -2.80 -6.99 -12.14
N THR A 95 -3.82 -7.65 -11.56
CA THR A 95 -3.97 -7.70 -10.09
C THR A 95 -2.82 -8.47 -9.44
N LEU A 96 -2.36 -9.57 -10.05
CA LEU A 96 -1.23 -10.34 -9.54
C LEU A 96 0.04 -9.49 -9.46
N VAL A 97 0.28 -8.62 -10.44
CA VAL A 97 1.39 -7.65 -10.39
C VAL A 97 1.26 -6.72 -9.18
N ASN A 98 0.05 -6.25 -8.86
CA ASN A 98 -0.15 -5.42 -7.66
C ASN A 98 0.16 -6.18 -6.36
N TYR A 99 -0.18 -7.46 -6.25
CA TYR A 99 0.19 -8.27 -5.08
C TYR A 99 1.72 -8.44 -4.95
N ILE A 100 2.41 -8.63 -6.08
CA ILE A 100 3.88 -8.68 -6.12
C ILE A 100 4.46 -7.34 -5.68
N LEU A 101 3.93 -6.21 -6.15
CA LEU A 101 4.39 -4.87 -5.77
C LEU A 101 4.18 -4.59 -4.28
N VAL A 102 3.09 -5.09 -3.70
CA VAL A 102 2.85 -5.02 -2.25
C VAL A 102 3.87 -5.84 -1.47
N GLY A 103 4.16 -7.07 -1.90
CA GLY A 103 5.24 -7.87 -1.32
C GLY A 103 6.61 -7.18 -1.46
N PHE A 104 6.88 -6.58 -2.62
CA PHE A 104 8.11 -5.83 -2.88
C PHE A 104 8.22 -4.60 -1.96
N ALA A 105 7.14 -3.87 -1.70
CA ALA A 105 7.14 -2.76 -0.76
C ALA A 105 7.50 -3.21 0.67
N VAL A 106 7.09 -4.41 1.08
CA VAL A 106 7.51 -5.00 2.37
C VAL A 106 9.02 -5.29 2.37
N VAL A 107 9.55 -5.86 1.28
CA VAL A 107 10.99 -6.11 1.12
C VAL A 107 11.77 -4.80 1.19
N VAL A 108 11.34 -3.75 0.48
CA VAL A 108 11.95 -2.41 0.56
C VAL A 108 11.92 -1.89 2.01
N GLY A 109 10.83 -2.13 2.74
CA GLY A 109 10.71 -1.80 4.16
C GLY A 109 11.79 -2.42 5.05
N THR A 110 12.30 -3.60 4.71
CA THR A 110 13.39 -4.26 5.47
C THR A 110 14.72 -3.49 5.41
N THR A 111 14.87 -2.58 4.45
CA THR A 111 16.04 -1.69 4.34
C THR A 111 15.96 -0.48 5.28
N LEU A 112 14.80 -0.24 5.91
CA LEU A 112 14.62 0.81 6.89
C LEU A 112 14.88 0.29 8.31
N GLN A 113 15.48 1.13 9.13
CA GLN A 113 15.54 0.91 10.58
C GLN A 113 14.19 1.29 11.22
N PRO A 114 13.89 0.82 12.45
CA PRO A 114 12.65 1.20 13.15
C PRO A 114 12.49 2.70 13.39
N ARG A 115 13.59 3.47 13.51
CA ARG A 115 13.59 4.94 13.56
C ARG A 115 14.46 5.52 12.44
N PRO A 116 14.00 5.50 11.18
CA PRO A 116 14.76 6.03 10.06
C PRO A 116 14.70 7.56 10.05
N ALA A 117 15.78 8.23 9.69
CA ALA A 117 15.76 9.68 9.44
C ALA A 117 14.63 10.05 8.46
N LEU A 118 13.97 11.19 8.67
CA LEU A 118 12.79 11.60 7.87
C LEU A 118 13.07 11.61 6.36
N GLY A 119 14.23 12.09 5.94
CA GLY A 119 14.62 12.08 4.52
C GLY A 119 14.71 10.66 3.94
N ARG A 120 15.20 9.69 4.70
CA ARG A 120 15.24 8.28 4.28
C ARG A 120 13.83 7.68 4.23
N LEU A 121 13.01 7.93 5.25
CA LEU A 121 11.62 7.45 5.28
C LEU A 121 10.82 7.97 4.09
N PHE A 122 10.87 9.29 3.85
CA PHE A 122 10.11 9.93 2.78
C PHE A 122 10.67 9.61 1.40
N GLY A 123 12.00 9.54 1.23
CA GLY A 123 12.62 9.11 -0.02
C GLY A 123 12.22 7.67 -0.38
N THR A 124 12.27 6.74 0.58
CA THR A 124 11.82 5.36 0.37
C THR A 124 10.31 5.27 0.10
N GLY A 125 9.49 6.02 0.84
CA GLY A 125 8.03 6.08 0.64
C GLY A 125 7.64 6.59 -0.74
N ALA A 126 8.24 7.71 -1.18
CA ALA A 126 8.04 8.26 -2.51
C ALA A 126 8.53 7.28 -3.60
N GLY A 127 9.69 6.64 -3.40
CA GLY A 127 10.21 5.62 -4.32
C GLY A 127 9.26 4.43 -4.50
N VAL A 128 8.68 3.92 -3.41
CA VAL A 128 7.66 2.84 -3.49
C VAL A 128 6.42 3.31 -4.24
N ALA A 129 5.91 4.52 -3.95
CA ALA A 129 4.73 5.06 -4.64
C ALA A 129 4.98 5.27 -6.14
N ILE A 130 6.15 5.82 -6.53
CA ILE A 130 6.57 6.00 -7.93
C ILE A 130 6.70 4.64 -8.61
N GLY A 131 7.44 3.70 -8.02
CA GLY A 131 7.64 2.37 -8.58
C GLY A 131 6.32 1.63 -8.77
N HIS A 132 5.42 1.69 -7.79
CA HIS A 132 4.08 1.13 -7.92
C HIS A 132 3.31 1.78 -9.07
N PHE A 133 3.29 3.11 -9.16
CA PHE A 133 2.58 3.82 -10.23
C PHE A 133 3.08 3.42 -11.61
N LEU A 134 4.40 3.36 -11.82
CA LEU A 134 4.96 2.98 -13.13
C LEU A 134 4.64 1.53 -13.49
N VAL A 135 4.91 0.59 -12.58
CA VAL A 135 4.79 -0.85 -12.89
C VAL A 135 3.33 -1.29 -12.97
N SER A 136 2.45 -0.79 -12.11
CA SER A 136 1.02 -1.14 -12.15
C SER A 136 0.35 -0.66 -13.44
N ASN A 137 0.64 0.56 -13.90
CA ASN A 137 0.08 1.07 -15.15
C ASN A 137 0.69 0.41 -16.40
N LEU A 138 1.99 0.11 -16.39
CA LEU A 138 2.59 -0.71 -17.45
C LEU A 138 1.97 -2.11 -17.50
N ALA A 139 1.65 -2.71 -16.35
CA ALA A 139 0.98 -4.00 -16.29
C ALA A 139 -0.46 -3.91 -16.80
N VAL A 140 -1.21 -2.85 -16.48
CA VAL A 140 -2.55 -2.63 -17.04
C VAL A 140 -2.47 -2.51 -18.56
N TRP A 141 -1.59 -1.66 -19.09
CA TRP A 141 -1.41 -1.49 -20.53
C TRP A 141 -0.99 -2.79 -21.22
N GLY A 142 0.05 -3.47 -20.72
CA GLY A 142 0.64 -4.63 -21.39
C GLY A 142 -0.08 -5.97 -21.16
N LEU A 143 -0.83 -6.13 -20.07
CA LEU A 143 -1.46 -7.40 -19.68
C LEU A 143 -2.98 -7.40 -19.81
N THR A 144 -3.60 -6.27 -20.14
CA THR A 144 -5.06 -6.16 -20.35
C THR A 144 -5.38 -5.67 -21.76
N LYS A 145 -6.66 -5.68 -22.11
CA LYS A 145 -7.19 -5.14 -23.37
C LYS A 145 -7.83 -3.75 -23.22
N TRP A 146 -7.61 -3.09 -22.08
CA TRP A 146 -8.26 -1.80 -21.78
C TRP A 146 -7.74 -0.66 -22.64
N TYR A 147 -6.49 -0.75 -23.09
CA TYR A 147 -5.84 0.24 -23.93
C TYR A 147 -5.17 -0.43 -25.13
N PRO A 148 -5.08 0.24 -26.30
CA PRO A 148 -4.30 -0.25 -27.42
C PRO A 148 -2.83 -0.47 -27.04
N HIS A 149 -2.21 -1.56 -27.52
CA HIS A 149 -0.79 -1.86 -27.31
C HIS A 149 0.11 -1.03 -28.26
N SER A 150 -0.07 0.28 -28.22
CA SER A 150 0.71 1.30 -28.93
C SER A 150 1.25 2.34 -27.95
N LEU A 151 2.16 3.20 -28.40
CA LEU A 151 2.66 4.32 -27.58
C LEU A 151 1.56 5.30 -27.20
N GLU A 152 0.56 5.48 -28.06
CA GLU A 152 -0.60 6.33 -27.79
C GLU A 152 -1.48 5.72 -26.69
N GLY A 153 -1.79 4.43 -26.76
CA GLY A 153 -2.54 3.74 -25.71
C GLY A 153 -1.79 3.69 -24.37
N LEU A 154 -0.45 3.62 -24.42
CA LEU A 154 0.38 3.75 -23.21
C LEU A 154 0.25 5.15 -22.60
N ALA A 155 0.35 6.20 -23.41
CA ALA A 155 0.18 7.57 -22.95
C ALA A 155 -1.22 7.82 -22.36
N GLU A 156 -2.26 7.28 -22.99
CA GLU A 156 -3.63 7.35 -22.48
C GLU A 156 -3.77 6.64 -21.14
N CYS A 157 -3.24 5.43 -21.00
CA CYS A 157 -3.26 4.67 -19.74
C CYS A 157 -2.64 5.47 -18.59
N PHE A 158 -1.46 6.06 -18.81
CA PHE A 158 -0.80 6.90 -17.81
C PHE A 158 -1.54 8.22 -17.55
N ALA A 159 -2.13 8.83 -18.57
CA ALA A 159 -2.91 10.06 -18.42
C ALA A 159 -4.16 9.84 -17.54
N GLN A 160 -4.84 8.70 -17.69
CA GLN A 160 -5.99 8.33 -16.85
C GLN A 160 -5.57 8.01 -15.40
N ALA A 161 -4.36 7.50 -15.20
CA ALA A 161 -3.85 7.16 -13.87
C ALA A 161 -3.26 8.36 -13.10
N LEU A 162 -2.78 9.38 -13.81
CA LEU A 162 -2.07 10.53 -13.24
C LEU A 162 -2.82 11.26 -12.11
N PRO A 163 -4.16 11.47 -12.17
CA PRO A 163 -4.90 12.13 -11.09
C PRO A 163 -4.81 11.41 -9.73
N PHE A 164 -4.57 10.10 -9.72
CA PHE A 164 -4.55 9.27 -8.52
C PHE A 164 -3.16 9.19 -7.85
N PHE A 165 -2.12 9.52 -8.62
CA PHE A 165 -0.73 9.36 -8.20
C PHE A 165 -0.34 10.28 -7.03
N PRO A 166 -0.63 11.60 -7.05
CA PRO A 166 -0.29 12.49 -5.94
C PRO A 166 -0.89 12.02 -4.62
N THR A 167 -2.14 11.55 -4.63
CA THR A 167 -2.82 11.06 -3.43
C THR A 167 -2.13 9.83 -2.85
N THR A 168 -1.62 8.94 -3.70
CA THR A 168 -0.85 7.75 -3.28
C THR A 168 0.46 8.15 -2.62
N VAL A 169 1.18 9.13 -3.19
CA VAL A 169 2.41 9.65 -2.60
C VAL A 169 2.12 10.29 -1.24
N ILE A 170 1.14 11.20 -1.19
CA ILE A 170 0.76 11.92 0.03
C ILE A 170 0.34 10.95 1.13
N SER A 171 -0.52 9.97 0.83
CA SER A 171 -0.99 8.99 1.82
C SER A 171 0.17 8.13 2.32
N THR A 172 1.06 7.68 1.42
CA THR A 172 2.23 6.89 1.80
C THR A 172 3.11 7.65 2.77
N LEU A 173 3.46 8.91 2.47
CA LEU A 173 4.30 9.73 3.33
C LEU A 173 3.63 10.02 4.68
N PHE A 174 2.37 10.42 4.65
CA PHE A 174 1.58 10.74 5.84
C PHE A 174 1.46 9.55 6.79
N PHE A 175 1.02 8.39 6.29
CA PHE A 175 0.87 7.20 7.13
C PHE A 175 2.22 6.60 7.53
N SER A 176 3.27 6.71 6.71
CA SER A 176 4.62 6.29 7.10
C SER A 176 5.12 7.10 8.29
N TYR A 177 4.92 8.43 8.29
CA TYR A 177 5.25 9.26 9.43
C TYR A 177 4.51 8.81 10.70
N LEU A 178 3.18 8.66 10.61
CA LEU A 178 2.37 8.22 11.76
C LEU A 178 2.80 6.85 12.28
N LEU A 179 3.02 5.87 11.41
CA LEU A 179 3.39 4.51 11.82
C LEU A 179 4.78 4.46 12.49
N PHE A 180 5.79 5.09 11.88
CA PHE A 180 7.16 5.01 12.39
C PHE A 180 7.42 5.90 13.61
N TYR A 181 6.74 7.04 13.75
CA TYR A 181 7.02 7.99 14.82
C TYR A 181 5.99 7.99 15.96
N SER A 182 4.77 7.52 15.73
CA SER A 182 3.76 7.42 16.80
C SER A 182 3.67 6.03 17.44
N PHE A 183 4.14 4.98 16.76
CA PHE A 183 3.94 3.60 17.22
C PHE A 183 5.20 2.78 17.48
N VAL A 184 6.40 3.31 17.24
CA VAL A 184 7.66 2.64 17.57
C VAL A 184 8.10 3.06 18.98
N PRO A 185 8.11 2.16 19.98
CA PRO A 185 8.52 2.49 21.35
C PRO A 185 10.02 2.83 21.45
N ASP A 186 10.43 3.65 22.42
CA ASP A 186 11.82 4.10 22.58
C ASP A 186 12.82 2.96 22.84
N HIS A 187 12.40 1.87 23.47
CA HIS A 187 13.27 0.73 23.80
C HIS A 187 13.65 -0.14 22.59
N GLU A 188 12.90 -0.07 21.49
CA GLU A 188 13.28 -0.73 20.21
C GLU A 188 14.23 0.14 19.37
N ALA A 189 14.55 1.36 19.81
CA ALA A 189 15.51 2.25 19.16
C ALA A 189 16.90 2.30 19.82
N ALA A 190 17.09 1.64 20.95
CA ALA A 190 18.43 1.51 21.50
C ALA A 190 19.26 0.66 20.51
N PRO A 191 20.41 1.17 20.00
CA PRO A 191 21.38 0.29 19.37
C PRO A 191 21.71 -0.83 20.37
N ALA A 192 21.91 -2.06 19.86
CA ALA A 192 22.34 -3.16 20.71
C ALA A 192 23.51 -2.68 21.57
N PRO A 193 23.52 -2.93 22.89
CA PRO A 193 24.62 -2.50 23.74
C PRO A 193 25.90 -3.01 23.09
N GLU A 194 26.81 -2.08 22.79
CA GLU A 194 28.16 -2.44 22.35
C GLU A 194 28.65 -3.46 23.36
N ALA A 195 28.93 -4.68 22.89
CA ALA A 195 29.48 -5.70 23.74
C ALA A 195 30.75 -5.10 24.35
N GLU A 196 30.69 -4.78 25.64
CA GLU A 196 31.83 -4.30 26.40
C GLU A 196 32.97 -5.27 26.08
N SER A 197 33.96 -4.76 25.34
CA SER A 197 35.17 -5.49 25.06
C SER A 197 35.88 -5.64 26.40
N PHE A 198 35.69 -6.79 27.05
CA PHE A 198 36.52 -7.23 28.16
C PHE A 198 37.94 -7.43 27.61
N VAL A 199 38.76 -6.39 27.68
CA VAL A 199 40.22 -6.43 27.61
C VAL A 199 40.76 -5.46 28.65
#